data_AF-A0A961PCT4-F1
#
_entry.id   AF-A0A961PCT4-F1
#
_cell.length_a   1.000
_cell.length_b   1.000
_cell.length_c   1.000
_cell.angle_alpha   90.00
_cell.angle_beta   90.00
_cell.angle_gamma   90.00
#
_symmetry.space_group_name_H-M   'P 1'
#
loop_
_entity.id
_entity.type
_entity.pdbx_description
1 polymer ?
#
loop_
_entity_poly.entity_id
_entity_poly.type
_entity_poly.pdbx_seq_one_letter_code
_entity_poly.pdbx_strand_id
1 'polypeptide(L)'
;MPNRLEWLRRGSRWDAEFFPQPYTQLAKVLREMGHDSAARKVLMVRERLIRQQARKDARVIPNGVIDVALQSIAADLGNGWRWAKDITLRFLTGYGYAPGRSLVALLILFLAATFLADRAWTEGSFAPNSGPVLVSEDWKAYDARDCLSLGAAPGCLPNPAAAWSAAGAPGADWDSFNPLGYAADLVIPILDLGQTAAWAPSKDRGAWGWGLWWGRWLLSALGWIVTALGAAAITGIIRQDRG
;
A
#
# COMPACT_ATOMS: atom_id res chain seq x y z
N MET A 1 6.34 4.69 -31.92
CA MET A 1 6.35 5.51 -30.67
C MET A 1 7.74 5.83 -30.13
N PRO A 2 8.69 4.88 -29.94
CA PRO A 2 9.98 5.18 -29.28
C PRO A 2 10.80 6.28 -29.97
N ASN A 3 10.91 6.27 -31.31
CA ASN A 3 11.70 7.26 -32.05
C ASN A 3 11.24 8.73 -31.89
N ARG A 4 9.94 8.99 -31.66
CA ARG A 4 9.43 10.37 -31.47
C ARG A 4 9.72 10.92 -30.07
N LEU A 5 9.68 10.05 -29.06
CA LEU A 5 10.05 10.40 -27.68
C LEU A 5 11.56 10.66 -27.56
N GLU A 6 12.37 9.86 -28.25
CA GLU A 6 13.82 10.03 -28.33
C GLU A 6 14.18 11.40 -28.96
N TRP A 7 13.53 11.76 -30.06
CA TRP A 7 13.72 13.04 -30.74
C TRP A 7 13.30 14.23 -29.86
N LEU A 8 12.13 14.17 -29.23
CA LEU A 8 11.66 15.20 -28.30
C LEU A 8 12.60 15.38 -27.11
N ARG A 9 13.18 14.30 -26.58
CA ARG A 9 14.13 14.35 -25.47
C ARG A 9 15.40 15.14 -25.83
N ARG A 10 15.84 15.08 -27.10
CA ARG A 10 16.99 15.84 -27.60
C ARG A 10 16.64 17.32 -27.82
N GLY A 11 15.43 17.62 -28.30
CA GLY A 11 14.96 19.00 -28.54
C GLY A 11 14.42 19.74 -27.32
N SER A 12 14.12 19.05 -26.21
CA SER A 12 13.52 19.65 -25.01
C SER A 12 14.53 20.16 -23.97
N ARG A 13 15.82 20.23 -24.33
CA ARG A 13 16.88 20.76 -23.46
C ARG A 13 17.61 21.87 -24.20
N TRP A 14 17.71 23.03 -23.56
CA TRP A 14 18.49 24.17 -24.03
C TRP A 14 19.26 24.72 -22.84
N ASP A 15 20.57 24.94 -23.02
CA ASP A 15 21.49 25.42 -21.98
C ASP A 15 21.38 24.66 -20.63
N ALA A 16 21.40 23.32 -20.68
CA ALA A 16 21.17 22.41 -19.54
C ALA A 16 19.78 22.48 -18.85
N GLU A 17 18.93 23.46 -19.19
CA GLU A 17 17.57 23.64 -18.70
C GLU A 17 16.57 22.75 -19.45
N PHE A 18 15.52 22.28 -18.75
CA PHE A 18 14.50 21.39 -19.30
C PHE A 18 13.22 22.16 -19.62
N PHE A 19 12.78 22.11 -20.88
CA PHE A 19 11.56 22.78 -21.34
C PHE A 19 10.40 21.78 -21.49
N PRO A 20 9.33 21.88 -20.70
CA PRO A 20 8.21 20.92 -20.74
C PRO A 20 7.21 21.17 -21.89
N GLN A 21 7.19 22.37 -22.48
CA GLN A 21 6.20 22.80 -23.49
C GLN A 21 6.09 21.87 -24.71
N PRO A 22 7.18 21.34 -25.31
CA PRO A 22 7.09 20.44 -26.46
C PRO A 22 6.30 19.15 -26.17
N TYR A 23 6.37 18.63 -24.94
CA TYR A 23 5.58 17.46 -24.53
C TYR A 23 4.09 17.79 -24.43
N THR A 24 3.76 18.98 -23.95
CA THR A 24 2.37 19.46 -23.88
C THR A 24 1.77 19.60 -25.27
N GLN A 25 2.51 20.19 -26.22
CA GLN A 25 2.06 20.35 -27.61
C GLN A 25 1.88 18.99 -28.30
N LEU A 26 2.83 18.06 -28.16
CA LEU A 26 2.67 16.71 -28.69
C LEU A 26 1.44 16.01 -28.09
N ALA A 27 1.24 16.12 -26.78
CA ALA A 27 0.08 15.51 -26.12
C ALA A 27 -1.24 16.11 -26.64
N LYS A 28 -1.29 17.42 -26.90
CA LYS A 28 -2.46 18.10 -27.49
C LYS A 28 -2.77 17.55 -28.89
N VAL A 29 -1.77 17.51 -29.78
CA VAL A 29 -1.93 16.97 -31.15
C VAL A 29 -2.38 15.50 -31.10
N LEU A 30 -1.79 14.69 -30.22
CA LEU A 30 -2.20 13.28 -30.06
C LEU A 30 -3.66 13.14 -29.60
N ARG A 31 -4.16 14.03 -28.72
CA ARG A 31 -5.58 14.03 -28.34
C ARG A 31 -6.48 14.44 -29.51
N GLU A 32 -6.11 15.48 -30.25
CA GLU A 32 -6.87 15.94 -31.43
C GLU A 32 -6.95 14.85 -32.51
N MET A 33 -5.93 14.00 -32.61
CA MET A 33 -5.92 12.82 -33.49
C MET A 33 -6.67 11.59 -32.93
N GLY A 34 -7.30 11.68 -31.75
CA GLY A 34 -8.00 10.57 -31.10
C GLY A 34 -7.08 9.54 -30.40
N HIS A 35 -5.79 9.86 -30.21
CA HIS A 35 -4.82 8.98 -29.54
C HIS A 35 -4.66 9.29 -28.05
N ASP A 36 -5.75 9.24 -27.27
CA ASP A 36 -5.76 9.61 -25.85
C ASP A 36 -4.79 8.83 -24.97
N SER A 37 -4.62 7.53 -25.24
CA SER A 37 -3.68 6.68 -24.49
C SER A 37 -2.22 7.09 -24.74
N ALA A 38 -1.91 7.53 -25.97
CA ALA A 38 -0.58 8.03 -26.34
C ALA A 38 -0.31 9.39 -25.70
N ALA A 39 -1.29 10.30 -25.73
CA ALA A 39 -1.19 11.61 -25.09
C ALA A 39 -0.92 11.48 -23.58
N ARG A 40 -1.63 10.59 -22.88
CA ARG A 40 -1.42 10.31 -21.45
C ARG A 40 -0.01 9.78 -21.16
N LYS A 41 0.55 8.93 -22.03
CA LYS A 41 1.94 8.45 -21.90
C LYS A 41 2.95 9.59 -22.05
N VAL A 42 2.74 10.49 -23.03
CA VAL A 42 3.62 11.66 -23.23
C VAL A 42 3.61 12.58 -22.01
N LEU A 43 2.42 12.87 -21.47
CA LEU A 43 2.29 13.69 -20.26
C LEU A 43 2.92 13.01 -19.04
N MET A 44 2.79 11.69 -18.88
CA MET A 44 3.47 10.94 -17.83
C MET A 44 5.00 11.05 -17.92
N VAL A 45 5.56 11.03 -19.14
CA VAL A 45 7.00 11.23 -19.35
C VAL A 45 7.43 12.66 -19.00
N ARG A 46 6.66 13.68 -19.43
CA ARG A 46 6.88 15.09 -19.06
C ARG A 46 6.97 15.24 -17.54
N GLU A 47 6.01 14.68 -16.84
CA GLU A 47 5.81 14.81 -15.40
C GLU A 47 6.93 14.12 -14.60
N ARG A 48 7.46 13.01 -15.13
CA ARG A 48 8.67 12.36 -14.62
C ARG A 48 9.91 13.25 -14.80
N LEU A 49 10.07 13.87 -15.97
CA LEU A 49 11.24 14.73 -16.26
C LEU A 49 11.25 15.98 -15.40
N ILE A 50 10.10 16.63 -15.20
CA ILE A 50 9.95 17.79 -14.29
C ILE A 50 10.42 17.43 -12.87
N ARG A 51 9.95 16.31 -12.30
CA ARG A 51 10.35 15.88 -10.95
C ARG A 51 11.79 15.41 -10.85
N GLN A 52 12.36 14.87 -11.92
CA GLN A 52 13.78 14.53 -11.97
C GLN A 52 14.64 15.79 -11.95
N GLN A 53 14.24 16.84 -12.67
CA GLN A 53 14.94 18.12 -12.69
C GLN A 53 14.82 18.83 -11.34
N ALA A 54 13.61 18.96 -10.79
CA ALA A 54 13.38 19.59 -9.49
C ALA A 54 14.18 18.97 -8.33
N ARG A 55 14.46 17.65 -8.37
CA ARG A 55 15.34 16.99 -7.39
C ARG A 55 16.83 17.26 -7.60
N LYS A 56 17.26 17.54 -8.83
CA LYS A 56 18.65 17.94 -9.11
C LYS A 56 18.88 19.37 -8.66
N ASP A 57 17.95 20.26 -8.97
CA ASP A 57 18.04 21.68 -8.65
C ASP A 57 17.97 21.93 -7.13
N ALA A 58 17.29 21.05 -6.38
CA ALA A 58 17.18 21.13 -4.93
C ALA A 58 18.36 20.49 -4.17
N ARG A 59 19.44 20.08 -4.83
CA ARG A 59 20.65 19.58 -4.15
C ARG A 59 21.56 20.74 -3.76
N VAL A 60 22.04 20.72 -2.52
CA VAL A 60 23.01 21.70 -2.01
C VAL A 60 24.35 20.99 -1.81
N ILE A 61 25.41 21.49 -2.44
CA ILE A 61 26.76 20.92 -2.34
C ILE A 61 27.49 21.58 -1.16
N PRO A 62 27.96 20.82 -0.16
CA PRO A 62 28.74 21.38 0.94
C PRO A 62 30.03 22.05 0.44
N ASN A 63 30.33 23.24 0.92
CA ASN A 63 31.52 24.02 0.55
C ASN A 63 32.52 24.21 1.71
N GLY A 64 32.40 23.40 2.77
CA GLY A 64 33.26 23.45 3.96
C GLY A 64 32.72 24.32 5.11
N VAL A 65 31.62 25.06 4.91
CA VAL A 65 30.95 25.84 5.95
C VAL A 65 29.89 24.99 6.68
N ILE A 66 29.86 25.03 8.01
CA ILE A 66 28.97 24.21 8.85
C ILE A 66 27.49 24.47 8.54
N ASP A 67 27.09 25.74 8.36
CA ASP A 67 25.70 26.08 8.03
C ASP A 67 25.24 25.49 6.69
N VAL A 68 26.14 25.47 5.69
CA VAL A 68 25.87 24.87 4.38
C VAL A 68 25.78 23.34 4.49
N ALA A 69 26.52 22.72 5.41
CA ALA A 69 26.42 21.29 5.69
C ALA A 69 25.08 20.91 6.37
N LEU A 70 24.54 21.75 7.26
CA LEU A 70 23.20 21.53 7.81
C LEU A 70 22.11 21.73 6.75
N GLN A 71 22.27 22.74 5.88
CA GLN A 71 21.35 22.97 4.76
C GLN A 71 21.37 21.82 3.75
N SER A 72 22.53 21.21 3.47
CA SER A 72 22.60 20.05 2.60
C SER A 72 21.90 18.83 3.18
N ILE A 73 22.03 18.56 4.48
CA ILE A 73 21.30 17.49 5.18
C ILE A 73 19.79 17.72 5.06
N ALA A 74 19.31 18.93 5.34
CA ALA A 74 17.89 19.27 5.24
C ALA A 74 17.39 19.15 3.78
N ALA A 75 18.19 19.59 2.80
CA ALA A 75 17.88 19.46 1.39
C ALA A 75 17.83 17.99 0.94
N ASP A 76 18.71 17.15 1.45
CA ASP A 76 18.75 15.71 1.17
C ASP A 76 17.58 14.95 1.81
N LEU A 77 17.21 15.28 3.05
CA LEU A 77 15.97 14.77 3.68
C LEU A 77 14.73 15.18 2.87
N GLY A 78 14.67 16.46 2.47
CA GLY A 78 13.63 16.96 1.58
C GLY A 78 13.60 16.25 0.23
N ASN A 79 14.76 15.92 -0.35
CA ASN A 79 14.88 15.16 -1.59
C ASN A 79 14.44 13.69 -1.40
N GLY A 80 14.71 13.09 -0.24
CA GLY A 80 14.20 11.78 0.14
C GLY A 80 12.67 11.76 0.16
N TRP A 81 12.06 12.76 0.78
CA TRP A 81 10.60 12.93 0.77
C TRP A 81 10.03 13.14 -0.64
N ARG A 82 10.66 14.00 -1.46
CA ARG A 82 10.27 14.21 -2.87
C ARG A 82 10.39 12.92 -3.68
N TRP A 83 11.42 12.11 -3.44
CA TRP A 83 11.62 10.81 -4.08
C TRP A 83 10.53 9.82 -3.67
N ALA A 84 10.21 9.72 -2.38
CA ALA A 84 9.14 8.85 -1.89
C ALA A 84 7.79 9.22 -2.52
N LYS A 85 7.45 10.51 -2.52
CA LYS A 85 6.23 11.03 -3.18
C LYS A 85 6.21 10.73 -4.69
N ASP A 86 7.32 10.90 -5.39
CA ASP A 86 7.46 10.60 -6.82
C ASP A 86 7.23 9.12 -7.11
N ILE A 87 7.81 8.22 -6.31
CA ILE A 87 7.58 6.77 -6.41
C ILE A 87 6.11 6.44 -6.23
N THR A 88 5.51 6.91 -5.14
CA THR A 88 4.10 6.65 -4.83
C THR A 88 3.19 7.10 -5.97
N LEU A 89 3.34 8.33 -6.47
CA LEU A 89 2.53 8.84 -7.58
C LEU A 89 2.78 8.09 -8.89
N ARG A 90 4.02 7.68 -9.16
CA ARG A 90 4.37 6.95 -10.39
C ARG A 90 3.74 5.56 -10.43
N PHE A 91 3.86 4.81 -9.34
CA PHE A 91 3.39 3.43 -9.27
C PHE A 91 1.87 3.36 -9.09
N LEU A 92 1.29 4.17 -8.19
CA LEU A 92 -0.13 4.07 -7.85
C LEU A 92 -1.05 4.76 -8.86
N THR A 93 -0.67 5.92 -9.40
CA THR A 93 -1.60 6.70 -10.26
C THR A 93 -1.01 7.05 -11.63
N GLY A 94 0.26 6.73 -11.87
CA GLY A 94 0.96 7.19 -13.07
C GLY A 94 0.94 8.71 -13.20
N TYR A 95 1.14 9.42 -12.08
CA TYR A 95 0.99 10.87 -11.96
C TYR A 95 -0.42 11.40 -12.30
N GLY A 96 -1.46 10.60 -12.06
CA GLY A 96 -2.85 10.95 -12.36
C GLY A 96 -3.30 10.63 -13.80
N TYR A 97 -2.41 10.10 -14.64
CA TYR A 97 -2.71 9.71 -16.03
C TYR A 97 -3.09 8.22 -16.20
N ALA A 98 -2.92 7.40 -15.15
CA ALA A 98 -3.26 5.98 -15.15
C ALA A 98 -3.94 5.55 -13.84
N PRO A 99 -5.17 6.05 -13.55
CA PRO A 99 -5.86 5.79 -12.29
C PRO A 99 -6.09 4.29 -12.02
N GLY A 100 -6.27 3.45 -13.06
CA GLY A 100 -6.45 2.01 -12.91
C GLY A 100 -5.29 1.26 -12.23
N ARG A 101 -4.08 1.86 -12.17
CA ARG A 101 -2.96 1.26 -11.41
C ARG A 101 -3.24 1.17 -9.91
N SER A 102 -4.05 2.09 -9.38
CA SER A 102 -4.43 2.08 -7.96
C SER A 102 -5.34 0.90 -7.63
N LEU A 103 -6.23 0.52 -8.55
CA LEU A 103 -7.06 -0.68 -8.41
C LEU A 103 -6.21 -1.95 -8.41
N VAL A 104 -5.21 -2.03 -9.29
CA VAL A 104 -4.26 -3.16 -9.31
C VAL A 104 -3.44 -3.21 -8.01
N ALA A 105 -2.97 -2.06 -7.52
CA ALA A 105 -2.25 -1.99 -6.25
C ALA A 105 -3.13 -2.41 -5.06
N LEU A 106 -4.39 -1.97 -5.04
CA LEU A 106 -5.35 -2.36 -4.01
C LEU A 106 -5.63 -3.86 -4.05
N LEU A 107 -5.79 -4.43 -5.25
CA LEU A 107 -5.94 -5.88 -5.44
C LEU A 107 -4.70 -6.65 -4.94
N ILE A 108 -3.49 -6.16 -5.21
CA ILE A 108 -2.25 -6.78 -4.70
C ILE A 108 -2.22 -6.73 -3.17
N LEU A 109 -2.55 -5.58 -2.56
CA LEU A 109 -2.62 -5.45 -1.10
C LEU A 109 -3.67 -6.39 -0.50
N PHE A 110 -4.84 -6.46 -1.13
CA PHE A 110 -5.91 -7.36 -0.73
C PHE A 110 -5.46 -8.82 -0.76
N LEU A 111 -4.88 -9.29 -1.88
CA LEU A 111 -4.38 -10.65 -2.01
C LEU A 111 -3.25 -10.96 -1.02
N ALA A 112 -2.35 -10.01 -0.77
CA ALA A 112 -1.29 -10.15 0.23
C ALA A 112 -1.88 -10.26 1.65
N ALA A 113 -2.86 -9.41 1.99
CA ALA A 113 -3.56 -9.47 3.28
C ALA A 113 -4.33 -10.77 3.45
N THR A 114 -5.04 -11.24 2.41
CA THR A 114 -5.73 -12.54 2.42
C THR A 114 -4.74 -13.67 2.65
N PHE A 115 -3.62 -13.66 1.93
CA PHE A 115 -2.59 -14.69 2.10
C PHE A 115 -2.05 -14.72 3.53
N LEU A 116 -1.71 -13.56 4.10
CA LEU A 116 -1.19 -13.49 5.48
C LEU A 116 -2.26 -13.91 6.51
N ALA A 117 -3.51 -13.47 6.33
CA ALA A 117 -4.64 -13.84 7.18
C ALA A 117 -4.91 -15.34 7.14
N ASP A 118 -4.94 -15.92 5.95
CA ASP A 118 -5.09 -17.36 5.72
C ASP A 118 -3.93 -18.16 6.35
N ARG A 119 -2.67 -17.73 6.15
CA ARG A 119 -1.52 -18.38 6.80
C ARG A 119 -1.60 -18.32 8.32
N ALA A 120 -1.87 -17.15 8.90
CA ALA A 120 -1.98 -16.98 10.35
C ALA A 120 -3.17 -17.77 10.94
N TRP A 121 -4.28 -17.90 10.21
CA TRP A 121 -5.41 -18.73 10.62
C TRP A 121 -5.06 -20.23 10.55
N THR A 122 -4.47 -20.69 9.45
CA THR A 122 -4.06 -22.10 9.31
C THR A 122 -2.99 -22.49 10.34
N GLU A 123 -2.17 -21.53 10.78
CA GLU A 123 -1.17 -21.72 11.84
C GLU A 123 -1.81 -21.87 13.23
N GLY A 124 -3.04 -21.37 13.44
CA GLY A 124 -3.68 -21.32 14.77
C GLY A 124 -3.42 -20.03 15.55
N SER A 125 -2.85 -19.02 14.89
CA SER A 125 -2.41 -17.78 15.52
C SER A 125 -3.49 -16.70 15.57
N PHE A 126 -4.77 -17.07 15.75
CA PHE A 126 -5.87 -16.13 15.96
C PHE A 126 -6.57 -16.33 17.31
N ALA A 127 -7.09 -15.25 17.86
CA ALA A 127 -7.91 -15.25 19.06
C ALA A 127 -9.16 -14.37 18.85
N PRO A 128 -10.26 -14.64 19.57
CA PRO A 128 -11.40 -13.75 19.64
C PRO A 128 -10.96 -12.37 20.12
N ASN A 129 -11.33 -11.33 19.39
CA ASN A 129 -10.97 -9.95 19.72
C ASN A 129 -11.98 -9.32 20.69
N SER A 130 -12.11 -9.94 21.88
CA SER A 130 -13.02 -9.49 22.93
C SER A 130 -12.46 -9.80 24.31
N GLY A 131 -12.28 -8.78 25.14
CA GLY A 131 -11.77 -8.92 26.51
C GLY A 131 -12.56 -9.93 27.36
N PRO A 132 -13.91 -9.82 27.44
CA PRO A 132 -14.75 -10.80 28.14
C PRO A 132 -14.58 -12.24 27.67
N VAL A 133 -14.42 -12.46 26.36
CA VAL A 133 -14.20 -13.81 25.80
C VAL A 133 -12.81 -14.32 26.16
N LEU A 134 -11.77 -13.48 26.07
CA LEU A 134 -10.39 -13.87 26.36
C LEU A 134 -10.18 -14.31 27.81
N VAL A 135 -10.99 -13.81 28.74
CA VAL A 135 -10.90 -14.18 30.17
C VAL A 135 -11.83 -15.33 30.56
N SER A 136 -12.74 -15.76 29.69
CA SER A 136 -13.70 -16.83 29.99
C SER A 136 -13.01 -18.19 30.17
N GLU A 137 -13.60 -19.04 31.01
CA GLU A 137 -13.08 -20.40 31.23
C GLU A 137 -13.20 -21.24 29.95
N ASP A 138 -14.28 -21.04 29.19
CA ASP A 138 -14.52 -21.71 27.92
C ASP A 138 -13.41 -21.43 26.90
N TRP A 139 -13.01 -20.18 26.71
CA TRP A 139 -11.93 -19.86 25.77
C TRP A 139 -10.58 -20.38 26.27
N LYS A 140 -10.27 -20.17 27.57
CA LYS A 140 -9.00 -20.62 28.18
C LYS A 140 -8.80 -22.13 28.05
N ALA A 141 -9.87 -22.93 28.12
CA ALA A 141 -9.79 -24.38 27.95
C ALA A 141 -9.31 -24.79 26.54
N TYR A 142 -9.63 -24.01 25.51
CA TYR A 142 -9.17 -24.24 24.14
C TYR A 142 -7.78 -23.64 23.89
N ASP A 143 -7.54 -22.41 24.36
CA ASP A 143 -6.25 -21.73 24.20
C ASP A 143 -5.11 -22.48 24.91
N ALA A 144 -5.37 -23.05 26.10
CA ALA A 144 -4.41 -23.89 26.82
C ALA A 144 -4.00 -25.17 26.06
N ARG A 145 -4.74 -25.55 25.02
CA ARG A 145 -4.48 -26.72 24.17
C ARG A 145 -3.83 -26.34 22.84
N ASP A 146 -3.38 -25.10 22.66
CA ASP A 146 -2.72 -24.64 21.44
C ASP A 146 -1.49 -25.50 21.05
N CYS A 147 -1.49 -26.05 19.85
CA CYS A 147 -0.38 -26.87 19.35
C CYS A 147 0.93 -26.09 19.20
N LEU A 148 0.89 -24.78 18.92
CA LEU A 148 2.12 -23.98 18.79
C LEU A 148 2.83 -23.86 20.13
N SER A 149 2.07 -23.54 21.19
CA SER A 149 2.59 -23.41 22.55
C SER A 149 3.00 -24.75 23.16
N LEU A 150 2.32 -25.84 22.79
CA LEU A 150 2.56 -27.19 23.32
C LEU A 150 3.54 -28.04 22.49
N GLY A 151 4.14 -27.51 21.43
CA GLY A 151 5.08 -28.26 20.60
C GLY A 151 4.47 -29.51 19.94
N ALA A 152 3.21 -29.40 19.50
CA ALA A 152 2.44 -30.48 18.89
C ALA A 152 2.24 -31.74 19.77
N ALA A 153 2.11 -31.56 21.09
CA ALA A 153 1.79 -32.66 22.01
C ALA A 153 0.47 -33.38 21.66
N PRO A 154 0.32 -34.68 21.98
CA PRO A 154 -0.93 -35.41 21.73
C PRO A 154 -2.15 -34.73 22.36
N GLY A 155 -3.21 -34.53 21.58
CA GLY A 155 -4.46 -33.91 22.04
C GLY A 155 -4.47 -32.37 21.99
N CYS A 156 -3.41 -31.73 21.47
CA CYS A 156 -3.43 -30.30 21.18
C CYS A 156 -4.41 -29.97 20.03
N LEU A 157 -4.80 -28.70 19.95
CA LEU A 157 -5.66 -28.13 18.92
C LEU A 157 -4.80 -27.33 17.94
N PRO A 158 -4.76 -27.69 16.64
CA PRO A 158 -3.98 -26.96 15.65
C PRO A 158 -4.40 -25.50 15.50
N ASN A 159 -5.69 -25.23 15.68
CA ASN A 159 -6.23 -23.88 15.74
C ASN A 159 -7.29 -23.82 16.85
N PRO A 160 -6.95 -23.27 18.03
CA PRO A 160 -7.89 -23.09 19.13
C PRO A 160 -9.11 -22.24 18.77
N ALA A 161 -8.92 -21.16 17.99
CA ALA A 161 -10.00 -20.29 17.54
C ALA A 161 -11.01 -21.02 16.66
N ALA A 162 -10.54 -21.83 15.71
CA ALA A 162 -11.41 -22.64 14.85
C ALA A 162 -12.18 -23.71 15.65
N ALA A 163 -11.51 -24.37 16.59
CA ALA A 163 -12.14 -25.39 17.43
C ALA A 163 -13.18 -24.80 18.39
N TRP A 164 -12.89 -23.65 18.98
CA TRP A 164 -13.77 -22.96 19.92
C TRP A 164 -15.01 -22.35 19.25
N SER A 165 -14.89 -21.89 18.00
CA SER A 165 -16.00 -21.33 17.20
C SER A 165 -16.73 -22.36 16.33
N ALA A 166 -16.38 -23.64 16.46
CA ALA A 166 -17.06 -24.70 15.71
C ALA A 166 -18.51 -24.89 16.19
N ALA A 167 -19.35 -25.49 15.33
CA ALA A 167 -20.72 -25.83 15.68
C ALA A 167 -20.78 -26.72 16.93
N GLY A 168 -21.56 -26.30 17.94
CA GLY A 168 -21.71 -27.00 19.21
C GLY A 168 -20.61 -26.74 20.23
N ALA A 169 -19.59 -25.93 19.90
CA ALA A 169 -18.61 -25.44 20.85
C ALA A 169 -19.11 -24.16 21.57
N PRO A 170 -18.50 -23.74 22.69
CA PRO A 170 -18.97 -22.57 23.45
C PRO A 170 -18.99 -21.26 22.66
N GLY A 171 -18.13 -21.13 21.63
CA GLY A 171 -18.07 -19.98 20.74
C GLY A 171 -18.87 -20.14 19.45
N ALA A 172 -19.84 -21.06 19.37
CA ALA A 172 -20.56 -21.36 18.12
C ALA A 172 -21.31 -20.15 17.54
N ASP A 173 -21.76 -19.22 18.41
CA ASP A 173 -22.44 -17.98 18.00
C ASP A 173 -21.45 -16.83 17.70
N TRP A 174 -20.15 -17.07 17.83
CA TRP A 174 -19.12 -16.11 17.44
C TRP A 174 -18.99 -16.03 15.91
N ASP A 175 -18.48 -14.90 15.41
CA ASP A 175 -18.34 -14.71 13.97
C ASP A 175 -17.38 -15.75 13.35
N SER A 176 -17.75 -16.30 12.20
CA SER A 176 -16.90 -17.28 11.49
C SER A 176 -15.77 -16.57 10.77
N PHE A 177 -14.54 -17.04 10.96
CA PHE A 177 -13.39 -16.43 10.30
C PHE A 177 -13.42 -16.63 8.78
N ASN A 178 -13.18 -15.55 8.06
CA ASN A 178 -13.02 -15.54 6.61
C ASN A 178 -11.80 -14.67 6.22
N PRO A 179 -10.76 -15.23 5.59
CA PRO A 179 -9.55 -14.49 5.26
C PRO A 179 -9.76 -13.41 4.19
N LEU A 180 -10.76 -13.56 3.31
CA LEU A 180 -11.11 -12.52 2.32
C LEU A 180 -11.81 -11.35 3.02
N GLY A 181 -12.77 -11.65 3.90
CA GLY A 181 -13.47 -10.62 4.68
C GLY A 181 -12.51 -9.86 5.59
N TYR A 182 -11.64 -10.59 6.29
CA TYR A 182 -10.60 -9.99 7.12
C TYR A 182 -9.65 -9.07 6.31
N ALA A 183 -9.25 -9.50 5.10
CA ALA A 183 -8.42 -8.69 4.23
C ALA A 183 -9.15 -7.44 3.70
N ALA A 184 -10.45 -7.55 3.42
CA ALA A 184 -11.27 -6.41 2.99
C ALA A 184 -11.34 -5.35 4.09
N ASP A 185 -11.69 -5.74 5.33
CA ASP A 185 -11.71 -4.86 6.50
C ASP A 185 -10.37 -4.18 6.74
N LEU A 186 -9.27 -4.92 6.51
CA LEU A 186 -7.94 -4.43 6.80
C LEU A 186 -7.44 -3.40 5.77
N VAL A 187 -7.74 -3.62 4.48
CA VAL A 187 -7.15 -2.91 3.35
C VAL A 187 -8.09 -1.87 2.74
N ILE A 188 -9.41 -2.05 2.86
CA ILE A 188 -10.43 -1.18 2.24
C ILE A 188 -11.05 -0.32 3.33
N PRO A 189 -10.64 0.96 3.48
CA PRO A 189 -10.99 1.77 4.65
C PRO A 189 -12.47 2.03 4.90
N ILE A 190 -13.27 1.97 3.84
CA ILE A 190 -14.70 2.27 3.88
C ILE A 190 -15.58 1.04 4.17
N LEU A 191 -14.96 -0.15 4.22
CA LEU A 191 -15.64 -1.43 4.31
C LEU A 191 -15.40 -2.01 5.69
N ASP A 192 -16.48 -2.41 6.37
CA ASP A 192 -16.43 -3.05 7.68
C ASP A 192 -17.39 -4.26 7.68
N LEU A 193 -16.83 -5.45 7.50
CA LEU A 193 -17.49 -6.74 7.55
C LEU A 193 -17.43 -7.35 8.97
N GLY A 194 -16.78 -6.68 9.93
CA GLY A 194 -16.67 -7.13 11.32
C GLY A 194 -15.58 -8.18 11.59
N GLN A 195 -14.84 -8.65 10.59
CA GLN A 195 -13.83 -9.71 10.74
C GLN A 195 -12.63 -9.25 11.57
N THR A 196 -12.15 -8.02 11.38
CA THR A 196 -11.06 -7.47 12.22
C THR A 196 -11.52 -7.07 13.63
N ALA A 197 -12.83 -6.86 13.82
CA ALA A 197 -13.46 -6.63 15.11
C ALA A 197 -13.70 -7.94 15.87
N ALA A 198 -13.98 -9.04 15.17
CA ALA A 198 -14.21 -10.37 15.76
C ALA A 198 -12.90 -11.14 16.01
N TRP A 199 -11.88 -10.95 15.17
CA TRP A 199 -10.66 -11.77 15.19
C TRP A 199 -9.40 -10.93 15.28
N ALA A 200 -8.50 -11.31 16.18
CA ALA A 200 -7.18 -10.69 16.33
C ALA A 200 -6.08 -11.75 16.12
N PRO A 201 -5.07 -11.48 15.28
CA PRO A 201 -3.90 -12.35 15.22
C PRO A 201 -3.15 -12.29 16.55
N SER A 202 -2.42 -13.33 16.90
CA SER A 202 -1.58 -13.35 18.10
C SER A 202 -0.15 -12.95 17.74
N LYS A 203 0.43 -12.04 18.54
CA LYS A 203 1.84 -11.66 18.41
C LYS A 203 2.80 -12.67 19.04
N ASP A 204 2.30 -13.59 19.88
CA ASP A 204 3.14 -14.42 20.76
C ASP A 204 3.10 -15.92 20.42
N ARG A 205 2.20 -16.39 19.56
CA ARG A 205 2.07 -17.84 19.25
C ARG A 205 2.94 -18.32 18.09
N GLY A 206 2.80 -17.71 16.91
CA GLY A 206 3.41 -18.21 15.69
C GLY A 206 3.96 -17.10 14.79
N ALA A 207 4.81 -17.48 13.84
CA ALA A 207 5.52 -16.53 12.98
C ALA A 207 4.55 -15.80 12.04
N TRP A 208 3.53 -16.49 11.53
CA TRP A 208 2.50 -15.86 10.69
C TRP A 208 1.60 -14.95 11.50
N GLY A 209 1.24 -15.36 12.73
CA GLY A 209 0.55 -14.51 13.71
C GLY A 209 1.28 -13.20 13.98
N TRP A 210 2.56 -13.29 14.35
CA TRP A 210 3.42 -12.14 14.60
C TRP A 210 3.54 -11.24 13.36
N GLY A 211 3.77 -11.85 12.19
CA GLY A 211 3.89 -11.14 10.93
C GLY A 211 2.63 -10.37 10.57
N LEU A 212 1.44 -10.99 10.75
CA LEU A 212 0.17 -10.32 10.51
C LEU A 212 -0.14 -9.27 11.57
N TRP A 213 0.17 -9.49 12.85
CA TRP A 213 -0.04 -8.51 13.92
C TRP A 213 0.59 -7.15 13.59
N TRP A 214 1.88 -7.15 13.23
CA TRP A 214 2.58 -5.93 12.81
C TRP A 214 2.21 -5.52 11.39
N GLY A 215 2.02 -6.49 10.50
CA GLY A 215 1.64 -6.27 9.11
C GLY A 215 0.32 -5.52 8.95
N ARG A 216 -0.64 -5.69 9.88
CA ARG A 216 -1.93 -4.98 9.90
C ARG A 216 -1.77 -3.48 9.78
N TRP A 217 -0.90 -2.87 10.60
CA TRP A 217 -0.65 -1.42 10.58
C TRP A 217 -0.17 -0.94 9.21
N LEU A 218 0.77 -1.67 8.61
CA LEU A 218 1.32 -1.36 7.30
C LEU A 218 0.26 -1.53 6.20
N LEU A 219 -0.47 -2.65 6.20
CA LEU A 219 -1.50 -2.96 5.21
C LEU A 219 -2.64 -1.94 5.25
N SER A 220 -3.12 -1.58 6.44
CA SER A 220 -4.14 -0.54 6.60
C SER A 220 -3.65 0.83 6.13
N ALA A 221 -2.44 1.24 6.53
CA ALA A 221 -1.88 2.51 6.08
C ALA A 221 -1.72 2.57 4.54
N LEU A 222 -1.23 1.49 3.93
CA LEU A 222 -1.12 1.38 2.47
C LEU A 222 -2.49 1.38 1.80
N GLY A 223 -3.48 0.68 2.37
CA GLY A 223 -4.88 0.67 1.90
C GLY A 223 -5.49 2.07 1.87
N TRP A 224 -5.32 2.85 2.93
CA TRP A 224 -5.71 4.27 2.99
C TRP A 224 -5.02 5.11 1.90
N ILE A 225 -3.70 4.98 1.75
CA ILE A 225 -2.94 5.72 0.74
C ILE A 225 -3.42 5.39 -0.68
N VAL A 226 -3.56 4.11 -1.00
CA VAL A 226 -3.98 3.65 -2.33
C VAL A 226 -5.40 4.12 -2.64
N THR A 227 -6.32 3.99 -1.67
CA THR A 227 -7.72 4.40 -1.83
C THR A 227 -7.84 5.90 -2.05
N ALA A 228 -7.18 6.71 -1.21
CA ALA A 228 -7.21 8.17 -1.32
C ALA A 228 -6.60 8.67 -2.65
N LEU A 229 -5.46 8.12 -3.05
CA LEU A 229 -4.80 8.50 -4.31
C LEU A 229 -5.58 8.01 -5.53
N GLY A 230 -6.20 6.82 -5.46
CA GLY A 230 -7.09 6.32 -6.49
C GLY A 230 -8.29 7.25 -6.70
N ALA A 231 -8.98 7.62 -5.63
CA ALA A 231 -10.08 8.57 -5.67
C ALA A 231 -9.64 9.93 -6.25
N ALA A 232 -8.53 10.49 -5.77
CA ALA A 232 -7.99 11.76 -6.26
C ALA A 232 -7.54 11.72 -7.74
N ALA A 233 -7.12 10.56 -8.24
CA ALA A 233 -6.78 10.38 -9.65
C ALA A 233 -8.02 10.30 -10.55
N ILE A 234 -9.11 9.72 -10.05
CA ILE A 234 -10.40 9.65 -10.75
C ILE A 234 -11.06 11.02 -10.82
N THR A 235 -11.06 11.79 -9.72
CA THR A 235 -11.61 13.15 -9.68
C THR A 235 -10.76 14.17 -10.45
N GLY A 236 -9.56 13.79 -10.89
CA GLY A 236 -8.69 14.65 -11.69
C GLY A 236 -7.90 15.67 -10.89
N ILE A 237 -8.03 15.72 -9.56
CA ILE A 237 -7.32 16.67 -8.66
C ILE A 237 -5.80 16.55 -8.79
N ILE A 238 -5.28 15.36 -9.11
CA ILE A 238 -3.84 15.13 -9.29
C ILE A 238 -3.31 15.73 -10.62
N ARG A 239 -4.19 16.02 -11.59
CA ARG A 239 -3.79 16.58 -12.89
C ARG A 239 -3.58 18.08 -12.74
N GLN A 240 -2.32 18.50 -12.64
CA GLN A 240 -1.96 19.91 -12.81
C GLN A 240 -1.87 20.24 -14.30
N ASP A 241 -3.02 20.34 -14.96
CA ASP A 241 -3.10 21.05 -16.23
C ASP A 241 -3.07 22.55 -15.89
N ARG A 242 -1.86 23.10 -15.75
CA ARG A 242 -1.68 24.55 -15.85
C ARG A 242 -1.91 24.89 -17.32
N GLY A 243 -3.09 25.44 -17.60
CA GLY A 243 -3.41 26.09 -18.88
C GLY A 243 -2.45 27.23 -19.16
#